data_AF-A0A0C3EWN8-F1
#
_entry.id   AF-A0A0C3EWN8-F1
#
_cell.length_a   1.000
_cell.length_b   1.000
_cell.length_c   1.000
_cell.angle_alpha   90.00
_cell.angle_beta   90.00
_cell.angle_gamma   90.00
#
_symmetry.space_group_name_H-M   'P 1'
#
loop_
_entity.id
_entity.type
_entity.pdbx_description
1 polymer ?
#
loop_
_entity_poly.entity_id
_entity_poly.type
_entity_poly.pdbx_seq_one_letter_code
_entity_poly.pdbx_strand_id
1 'polypeptide(L)'
;MEKSAEPQLYLDKIENLNASYPDWPFALVRLGKAYLLLEDLHGALEQFEKALSLLSSLQDNKFAQYVKGLRAYITDLESEEETIF
;
A
#
# COMPACT_ATOMS: atom_id res chain seq x y z
N MET A 1 -9.48 -7.35 21.98
CA MET A 1 -8.31 -7.95 21.32
C MET A 1 -7.34 -6.82 21.04
N GLU A 2 -6.16 -6.82 21.66
CA GLU A 2 -5.07 -5.95 21.21
C GLU A 2 -4.72 -6.40 19.78
N LYS A 3 -4.91 -5.53 18.77
CA LYS A 3 -4.28 -5.74 17.45
C LYS A 3 -2.80 -5.98 17.74
N SER A 4 -2.18 -7.00 17.14
CA SER A 4 -0.78 -7.31 17.45
C SER A 4 0.08 -6.06 17.26
N ALA A 5 1.02 -5.81 18.16
CA ALA A 5 1.83 -4.58 18.13
C ALA A 5 2.77 -4.50 16.90
N GLU A 6 2.93 -5.61 16.18
CA GLU A 6 3.90 -5.74 15.08
C GLU A 6 3.51 -4.93 13.82
N PRO A 7 2.26 -5.02 13.30
CA PRO A 7 1.78 -4.12 12.23
C PRO A 7 1.87 -2.64 12.59
N GLN A 8 1.50 -2.26 13.82
CA GLN A 8 1.55 -0.85 14.22
C GLN A 8 2.99 -0.34 14.31
N LEU A 9 3.89 -1.11 14.93
CA LEU A 9 5.32 -0.78 14.97
C LEU A 9 5.94 -0.71 13.57
N TYR A 10 5.49 -1.56 12.65
CA TYR A 10 5.90 -1.50 11.25
C TYR A 10 5.40 -0.20 10.60
N LEU A 11 4.13 0.17 10.81
CA LEU A 11 3.57 1.44 10.31
C LEU A 11 4.39 2.64 10.81
N ASP A 12 4.63 2.76 12.11
CA ASP A 12 5.37 3.90 12.68
C ASP A 12 6.76 4.07 12.04
N LYS A 13 7.47 2.97 11.77
CA LYS A 13 8.78 2.99 11.09
C LYS A 13 8.65 3.47 9.64
N ILE A 14 7.58 3.07 8.95
CA ILE A 14 7.36 3.42 7.57
C ILE A 14 6.83 4.85 7.41
N GLU A 15 6.03 5.37 8.36
CA GLU A 15 5.62 6.77 8.36
C GLU A 15 6.82 7.72 8.44
N ASN A 16 7.80 7.41 9.30
CA ASN A 16 9.05 8.16 9.37
C ASN A 16 9.85 8.11 8.06
N LEU A 17 9.90 6.95 7.40
CA LEU A 17 10.51 6.81 6.08
C LEU A 17 9.78 7.68 5.04
N ASN A 18 8.45 7.63 5.04
CA ASN A 18 7.63 8.38 4.08
C ASN A 18 7.72 9.89 4.31
N ALA A 19 7.78 10.35 5.57
CA ALA A 19 8.00 11.76 5.89
C ALA A 19 9.34 12.29 5.34
N SER A 20 10.35 11.44 5.29
CA SER A 20 11.67 11.78 4.75
C SER A 20 11.73 11.70 3.22
N TYR A 21 10.87 10.89 2.60
CA TYR A 21 10.85 10.60 1.18
C TYR A 21 9.42 10.47 0.62
N PRO A 22 8.60 11.54 0.65
CA PRO A 22 7.16 11.46 0.39
C PRO A 22 6.82 11.07 -1.06
N ASP A 23 7.71 11.41 -1.99
CA ASP A 23 7.55 11.13 -3.43
C ASP A 23 8.46 9.99 -3.89
N TRP A 24 8.96 9.15 -2.97
CA TRP A 24 9.71 7.97 -3.36
C TRP A 24 8.75 6.78 -3.50
N PRO A 25 8.58 6.21 -4.72
CA PRO A 25 7.59 5.14 -4.93
C PRO A 25 7.77 3.95 -4.00
N PHE A 26 9.00 3.64 -3.59
CA PHE A 26 9.29 2.56 -2.66
C PHE A 26 8.81 2.86 -1.23
N ALA A 27 8.91 4.10 -0.76
CA ALA A 27 8.37 4.50 0.54
C ALA A 27 6.84 4.40 0.54
N LEU A 28 6.19 4.91 -0.51
CA LEU A 28 4.75 4.82 -0.70
C LEU A 28 4.25 3.37 -0.74
N VAL A 29 4.93 2.48 -1.49
CA VAL A 29 4.57 1.05 -1.53
C VAL A 29 4.75 0.38 -0.17
N ARG A 30 5.79 0.72 0.58
CA ARG A 30 5.95 0.20 1.94
C ARG A 30 4.86 0.67 2.88
N LEU A 31 4.42 1.92 2.72
CA LEU A 31 3.33 2.50 3.52
C LEU A 31 2.00 1.81 3.18
N GLY A 32 1.72 1.63 1.88
CA GLY A 32 0.53 0.88 1.46
C GLY A 32 0.51 -0.55 2.00
N LYS A 33 1.66 -1.24 2.05
CA LYS A 33 1.76 -2.56 2.70
C LYS A 33 1.55 -2.51 4.21
N ALA A 34 1.94 -1.44 4.88
CA ALA A 34 1.69 -1.27 6.32
C ALA A 34 0.19 -1.12 6.60
N TYR A 35 -0.51 -0.31 5.80
CA TYR A 35 -1.96 -0.19 5.86
C TYR A 35 -2.66 -1.51 5.56
N LEU A 36 -2.19 -2.27 4.57
CA LEU A 36 -2.74 -3.60 4.27
C LEU A 36 -2.62 -4.58 5.45
N LEU A 37 -1.50 -4.57 6.18
CA LEU A 37 -1.34 -5.39 7.40
C LEU A 37 -2.27 -4.98 8.54
N LEU A 38 -2.78 -3.75 8.52
CA LEU A 38 -3.73 -3.21 9.48
C LEU A 38 -5.19 -3.34 9.02
N GLU A 39 -5.40 -3.97 7.85
CA GLU A 39 -6.68 -4.12 7.14
C GLU A 39 -7.29 -2.79 6.67
N ASP A 40 -6.47 -1.73 6.57
CA ASP A 40 -6.87 -0.47 5.96
C ASP A 40 -6.66 -0.55 4.44
N LEU A 41 -7.64 -1.17 3.76
CA LEU A 41 -7.62 -1.37 2.31
C LEU A 41 -7.61 -0.04 1.55
N HIS A 42 -8.38 0.94 2.03
CA HIS A 42 -8.47 2.27 1.41
C HIS A 42 -7.14 3.02 1.50
N GLY A 43 -6.53 3.08 2.69
CA GLY A 43 -5.22 3.68 2.90
C GLY A 43 -4.14 3.00 2.06
N ALA A 44 -4.20 1.67 1.93
CA ALA A 44 -3.28 0.92 1.10
C ALA A 44 -3.41 1.25 -0.40
N LEU A 45 -4.64 1.27 -0.93
CA LEU A 45 -4.94 1.63 -2.32
C LEU A 45 -4.43 3.04 -2.65
N GLU A 46 -4.71 4.02 -1.79
CA GLU A 46 -4.29 5.41 -2.00
C GLU A 46 -2.77 5.52 -2.21
N GLN A 47 -1.97 4.83 -1.38
CA GLN A 47 -0.51 4.88 -1.51
C GLN A 47 -0.01 4.16 -2.76
N PHE A 48 -0.64 3.04 -3.15
CA PHE A 48 -0.28 2.34 -4.38
C PHE A 48 -0.59 3.16 -5.63
N GLU A 49 -1.69 3.90 -5.64
CA GLU A 49 -2.04 4.80 -6.76
C GLU A 49 -1.05 5.97 -6.86
N LYS A 50 -0.68 6.58 -5.73
CA LYS A 50 0.40 7.59 -5.70
C LYS A 50 1.70 7.03 -6.26
N ALA A 51 2.12 5.84 -5.82
CA ALA A 51 3.34 5.19 -6.32
C ALA A 51 3.29 4.93 -7.83
N LEU A 52 2.15 4.46 -8.36
CA LEU A 52 1.99 4.20 -9.79
C LEU A 52 2.10 5.47 -10.64
N SER A 53 1.57 6.60 -10.15
CA SER A 53 1.67 7.88 -10.88
C SER A 53 3.13 8.33 -11.06
N LEU A 54 3.95 8.15 -10.02
CA LEU A 54 5.37 8.47 -10.04
C LEU A 54 6.18 7.48 -10.89
N LEU A 55 5.87 6.18 -10.81
CA LEU A 55 6.53 5.15 -11.62
C LEU A 55 6.27 5.32 -13.12
N SER A 56 5.08 5.83 -13.49
CA SER A 56 4.79 6.18 -14.88
C SER A 56 5.76 7.23 -15.43
N SER A 57 6.16 8.21 -14.60
CA SER A 57 7.14 9.23 -14.98
C SER A 57 8.56 8.62 -15.12
N LEU A 58 8.90 7.68 -14.24
CA LEU A 58 10.21 7.02 -14.22
C LEU A 58 10.37 5.91 -15.29
N GLN A 59 9.28 5.50 -15.96
CA GLN A 59 9.25 4.39 -16.92
C GLN A 59 9.72 3.04 -16.33
N ASP A 60 9.63 2.86 -15.01
CA ASP A 60 9.98 1.60 -14.34
C ASP A 60 8.81 0.61 -14.44
N ASN A 61 8.73 -0.03 -15.60
CA ASN A 61 7.65 -0.96 -15.92
C ASN A 61 7.61 -2.18 -15.01
N LYS A 62 8.75 -2.65 -14.49
CA LYS A 62 8.77 -3.84 -13.63
C LYS A 62 8.19 -3.52 -12.26
N PHE A 63 8.61 -2.42 -11.66
CA PHE A 63 8.08 -2.04 -10.37
C PHE A 63 6.61 -1.62 -10.48
N ALA A 64 6.22 -0.93 -11.56
CA ALA A 64 4.81 -0.61 -11.81
C ALA A 64 3.92 -1.87 -11.90
N GLN A 65 4.37 -2.95 -12.55
CA GLN A 65 3.59 -4.20 -12.60
C GLN A 65 3.45 -4.86 -11.22
N TYR A 66 4.51 -4.83 -10.40
CA TYR A 66 4.42 -5.29 -9.02
C TYR A 66 3.37 -4.53 -8.22
N VAL A 67 3.35 -3.20 -8.31
CA VAL A 67 2.38 -2.36 -7.58
C VAL A 67 0.95 -2.58 -8.11
N LYS A 68 0.77 -2.78 -9.41
CA LYS A 68 -0.53 -3.15 -9.99
C LYS A 68 -1.07 -4.47 -9.43
N GLY A 69 -0.20 -5.45 -9.21
CA GLY A 69 -0.59 -6.72 -8.57
C GLY A 69 -1.10 -6.54 -7.14
N LEU A 70 -0.44 -5.69 -6.34
CA LEU A 70 -0.91 -5.35 -4.99
C LEU A 70 -2.26 -4.63 -5.01
N ARG A 71 -2.46 -3.71 -5.95
CA ARG A 71 -3.74 -3.00 -6.13
C ARG A 71 -4.86 -3.98 -6.52
N ALA A 72 -4.61 -4.86 -7.49
CA ALA A 72 -5.58 -5.87 -7.94
C ALA A 72 -5.99 -6.80 -6.79
N TYR A 73 -5.02 -7.26 -5.99
CA TYR A 73 -5.30 -8.06 -4.80
C TYR A 73 -6.28 -7.39 -3.84
N ILE A 74 -6.13 -6.08 -3.58
CA ILE A 74 -7.06 -5.36 -2.71
C ILE A 74 -8.46 -5.26 -3.35
N THR A 75 -8.54 -4.94 -4.64
CA THR A 75 -9.83 -4.87 -5.34
C THR A 75 -10.56 -6.22 -5.34
N ASP A 76 -9.82 -7.33 -5.47
CA ASP A 76 -10.38 -8.67 -5.38
C ASP A 76 -10.94 -8.93 -3.97
N LEU A 77 -10.21 -8.56 -2.90
CA LEU A 77 -10.70 -8.67 -1.52
C LEU A 77 -12.00 -7.88 -1.29
N GLU A 78 -12.07 -6.63 -1.76
CA GLU A 78 -13.28 -5.80 -1.64
C GLU A 78 -14.49 -6.45 -2.35
N SER A 79 -14.27 -7.07 -3.51
CA SER A 79 -15.33 -7.74 -4.27
C SER A 79 -15.85 -9.03 -3.60
N GLU A 80 -14.99 -9.73 -2.85
CA GLU A 80 -15.38 -10.93 -2.10
C GLU A 80 -16.24 -10.57 -0.88
N GLU A 81 -15.99 -9.44 -0.23
CA GLU A 81 -16.80 -8.96 0.91
C GLU A 81 -18.23 -8.55 0.50
N GLU A 82 -18.41 -7.99 -0.70
CA GLU A 82 -19.73 -7.58 -1.21
C GLU A 82 -20.64 -8.76 -1.59
N THR A 83 -20.07 -9.96 -1.78
CA THR A 83 -20.81 -11.14 -2.29
C THR A 83 -21.48 -11.98 -1.17
N ILE A 84 -21.29 -11.62 0.11
CA ILE A 84 -21.73 -12.42 1.28
C ILE A 84 -23.15 -12.08 1.79
N PHE A 85 -23.91 -11.20 1.11
CA PHE A 85 -25.26 -10.77 1.54
C PHE A 85 -26.41 -11.27 0.66
#